data_AF-A0A0B0N9T1-F1
#
_entry.id   AF-A0A0B0N9T1-F1
#
_cell.length_a   1.000
_cell.length_b   1.000
_cell.length_c   1.000
_cell.angle_alpha   90.00
_cell.angle_beta   90.00
_cell.angle_gamma   90.00
#
_symmetry.space_group_name_H-M   'P 1'
#
loop_
_entity.id
_entity.type
_entity.pdbx_description
1 polymer ?
#
loop_
_entity_poly.entity_id
_entity_poly.type
_entity_poly.pdbx_seq_one_letter_code
_entity_poly.pdbx_strand_id
1 'polypeptide(L)'
;MWKTTPITLVFLVFMIPLDPPGLLAFHWSFSSTSAILVSAFLGFLLQWSSALTLGATSAISSVVLGQFKTCVILLGNYYLFGSNPGTTSIFGAFIAIGGMSFYTYLNIRAMKR
;
A
#
# COMPACT_ATOMS: atom_id res chain seq x y z
N MET A 1 -4.00 15.11 -10.54
CA MET A 1 -4.51 13.76 -10.21
C MET A 1 -6.04 13.69 -10.09
N TRP A 2 -6.78 14.80 -10.10
CA TRP A 2 -8.24 14.79 -9.92
C TRP A 2 -9.06 14.24 -11.10
N LYS A 3 -8.50 14.27 -12.32
CA LYS A 3 -9.13 13.75 -13.55
C LYS A 3 -9.19 12.22 -13.66
N THR A 4 -8.36 11.48 -12.91
CA THR A 4 -8.31 9.99 -12.95
C THR A 4 -9.15 9.33 -11.85
N THR A 5 -9.46 10.07 -10.79
CA THR A 5 -10.38 9.66 -9.70
C THR A 5 -11.77 9.23 -10.16
N PRO A 6 -12.46 9.94 -11.08
CA PRO A 6 -13.81 9.52 -11.51
C PRO A 6 -13.78 8.20 -12.28
N ILE A 7 -12.76 7.96 -13.12
CA ILE A 7 -12.61 6.71 -13.89
C ILE A 7 -12.39 5.51 -12.94
N THR A 8 -11.60 5.70 -11.89
CA THR A 8 -11.28 4.64 -10.92
C THR A 8 -12.46 4.34 -10.01
N LEU A 9 -13.24 5.35 -9.64
CA LEU A 9 -14.45 5.18 -8.84
C LEU A 9 -15.53 4.42 -9.61
N VAL A 10 -15.70 4.72 -10.89
CA VAL A 10 -16.60 3.97 -11.78
C VAL A 10 -16.15 2.50 -11.92
N PHE A 11 -14.86 2.26 -12.12
CA PHE A 11 -14.31 0.90 -12.19
C PHE A 11 -14.47 0.12 -10.87
N LEU A 12 -14.29 0.80 -9.73
CA LEU A 12 -14.45 0.20 -8.41
C LEU A 12 -15.91 -0.25 -8.19
N VAL A 13 -16.88 0.62 -8.51
CA VAL A 13 -18.31 0.30 -8.41
C VAL A 13 -18.68 -0.89 -9.30
N PHE A 14 -18.04 -1.02 -10.47
CA PHE A 14 -18.26 -2.15 -11.37
C PHE A 14 -17.62 -3.46 -10.89
N MET A 15 -16.50 -3.42 -10.15
CA MET A 15 -15.83 -4.62 -9.60
C MET A 15 -16.46 -5.15 -8.31
N ILE A 16 -17.12 -4.31 -7.51
CA ILE A 16 -17.80 -4.70 -6.27
C ILE A 16 -18.78 -5.89 -6.43
N PRO A 17 -19.61 -5.98 -7.49
CA PRO A 17 -20.48 -7.14 -7.70
C PRO A 17 -19.76 -8.39 -8.22
N LEU A 18 -18.49 -8.30 -8.63
CA LEU A 18 -17.72 -9.41 -9.21
C LEU A 18 -16.92 -10.22 -8.16
N ASP A 19 -16.87 -9.76 -6.91
CA ASP A 19 -16.21 -10.45 -5.79
C ASP A 19 -17.16 -11.52 -5.18
N PRO A 20 -16.76 -12.79 -5.01
CA PRO A 20 -17.59 -13.83 -4.40
C PRO A 20 -17.53 -13.76 -2.86
N PRO A 21 -18.63 -13.73 -2.08
CA PRO A 21 -20.04 -13.53 -2.42
C PRO A 21 -20.33 -12.03 -2.55
N GLY A 22 -20.96 -11.60 -3.65
CA GLY A 22 -21.16 -10.18 -3.94
C GLY A 22 -21.75 -9.40 -2.76
N LEU A 23 -21.55 -8.07 -2.75
CA LEU A 23 -21.89 -7.17 -1.62
C LEU A 23 -23.31 -7.36 -1.02
N LEU A 24 -24.25 -7.89 -1.82
CA LEU A 24 -25.64 -8.15 -1.46
C LEU A 24 -25.90 -9.54 -0.83
N ALA A 25 -24.98 -10.49 -0.98
CA ALA A 25 -25.06 -11.84 -0.41
C ALA A 25 -24.22 -11.99 0.88
N PHE A 26 -23.60 -10.91 1.35
CA PHE A 26 -22.76 -10.92 2.55
C PHE A 26 -23.59 -10.88 3.84
N HIS A 27 -23.20 -11.66 4.84
CA HIS A 27 -23.86 -11.67 6.15
C HIS A 27 -23.43 -10.42 6.95
N TRP A 28 -24.30 -9.41 6.98
CA TRP A 28 -24.05 -8.14 7.68
C TRP A 28 -24.13 -8.32 9.20
N SER A 29 -22.99 -8.58 9.83
CA SER A 29 -22.82 -8.52 11.29
C SER A 29 -22.13 -7.21 11.70
N PHE A 30 -22.45 -6.67 12.88
CA PHE A 30 -21.85 -5.44 13.41
C PHE A 30 -20.31 -5.51 13.44
N SER A 31 -19.76 -6.69 13.76
CA SER A 31 -18.31 -6.92 13.73
C SER A 31 -17.76 -6.78 12.31
N SER A 32 -18.39 -7.39 11.31
CA SER A 32 -17.94 -7.33 9.92
C SER A 32 -18.07 -5.92 9.34
N THR A 33 -19.16 -5.22 9.62
CA THR A 33 -19.36 -3.82 9.19
C THR A 33 -18.31 -2.90 9.80
N SER A 34 -17.99 -3.07 11.09
CA SER A 34 -16.93 -2.29 11.74
C SER A 34 -15.55 -2.58 11.14
N ALA A 35 -15.23 -3.84 10.82
CA ALA A 35 -13.99 -4.21 10.16
C ALA A 35 -13.86 -3.62 8.75
N ILE A 36 -14.96 -3.59 7.98
CA ILE A 36 -15.01 -2.93 6.66
C ILE A 36 -14.78 -1.42 6.80
N LEU A 37 -15.45 -0.77 7.76
CA LEU A 37 -15.31 0.68 8.01
C LEU A 37 -13.86 1.04 8.38
N VAL A 38 -13.26 0.29 9.30
CA VAL A 38 -11.87 0.50 9.74
C VAL A 38 -10.90 0.26 8.57
N SER A 39 -11.11 -0.78 7.77
CA SER A 39 -10.29 -1.06 6.59
C SER A 39 -10.40 0.04 5.54
N ALA A 40 -11.61 0.56 5.30
CA ALA A 40 -11.84 1.67 4.38
C ALA A 40 -11.17 2.96 4.87
N PHE A 41 -11.26 3.26 6.17
CA PHE A 41 -10.61 4.43 6.77
C PHE A 41 -9.08 4.34 6.70
N LEU A 42 -8.51 3.18 7.01
CA LEU A 42 -7.07 2.92 6.84
C LEU A 42 -6.63 3.01 5.37
N GLY A 43 -7.44 2.48 4.45
CA GLY A 43 -7.20 2.60 3.00
C GLY A 43 -7.18 4.06 2.53
N PHE A 44 -8.12 4.88 3.02
CA PHE A 44 -8.15 6.31 2.75
C PHE A 44 -6.89 7.01 3.25
N LEU A 45 -6.48 6.77 4.50
CA LEU A 45 -5.26 7.33 5.08
C LEU A 45 -4.00 6.93 4.30
N LEU A 46 -3.91 5.67 3.86
CA LEU A 46 -2.79 5.18 3.05
C LEU A 46 -2.71 5.87 1.69
N GLN A 47 -3.85 6.08 1.04
CA GLN A 47 -3.90 6.77 -0.24
C GLN A 47 -3.58 8.26 -0.08
N TRP A 48 -4.08 8.88 0.99
CA TRP A 48 -3.80 10.26 1.34
C TRP A 48 -2.32 10.50 1.62
N SER A 49 -1.68 9.62 2.41
CA SER A 49 -0.24 9.67 2.68
C SER A 49 0.56 9.61 1.37
N SER A 50 0.17 8.76 0.43
CA SER A 50 0.86 8.60 -0.85
C SER A 50 0.72 9.85 -1.73
N ALA A 51 -0.45 10.49 -1.72
CA ALA A 51 -0.69 11.75 -2.43
C ALA A 51 0.10 12.92 -1.81
N LEU A 52 0.18 13.00 -0.48
CA LEU A 52 0.95 14.03 0.22
C LEU A 52 2.46 13.91 -0.09
N THR A 53 2.98 12.69 -0.11
CA THR A 53 4.37 12.40 -0.47
C THR A 53 4.70 12.83 -1.91
N LEU A 54 3.79 12.60 -2.86
CA LEU A 54 3.95 13.07 -4.25
C LEU A 54 3.98 14.59 -4.36
N GLY A 55 3.27 15.31 -3.48
CA GLY A 55 3.27 16.77 -3.44
C GLY A 55 4.53 17.37 -2.81
N ALA A 56 5.18 16.65 -1.89
CA ALA A 56 6.31 17.17 -1.10
C ALA A 56 7.70 16.66 -1.57
N THR A 57 7.77 15.63 -2.42
CA THR A 57 9.03 14.98 -2.81
C THR A 57 9.22 14.88 -4.31
N SER A 58 10.45 14.60 -4.77
CA SER A 58 10.73 14.40 -6.20
C SER A 58 10.13 13.08 -6.71
N ALA A 59 9.90 13.00 -8.03
CA ALA A 59 9.32 11.83 -8.70
C ALA A 59 10.05 10.51 -8.37
N ILE A 60 11.35 10.56 -8.09
CA ILE A 60 12.16 9.37 -7.81
C ILE A 60 11.91 8.88 -6.37
N SER A 61 11.79 9.79 -5.41
CA SER A 61 11.52 9.46 -4.00
C SER A 61 10.13 8.85 -3.81
N SER A 62 9.12 9.36 -4.54
CA SER A 62 7.76 8.80 -4.49
C SER A 62 7.67 7.37 -5.04
N VAL A 63 8.46 7.02 -6.06
CA VAL A 63 8.48 5.66 -6.62
C VAL A 63 9.18 4.69 -5.67
N VAL A 64 10.31 5.12 -5.07
CA VAL A 64 11.04 4.32 -4.07
C VAL A 64 10.17 4.06 -2.83
N LEU A 65 9.44 5.06 -2.34
CA LEU A 65 8.52 4.90 -1.20
C LEU A 65 7.35 3.94 -1.50
N GLY A 66 6.89 3.90 -2.76
CA GLY A 66 5.89 2.93 -3.21
C GLY A 66 6.40 1.48 -3.17
N GLN A 67 7.61 1.24 -3.69
CA GLN A 67 8.23 -0.09 -3.66
C GLN A 67 8.59 -0.52 -2.23
N PHE A 68 9.04 0.43 -1.41
CA PHE A 68 9.30 0.21 0.00
C PHE A 68 8.05 -0.26 0.75
N LYS A 69 6.89 0.38 0.53
CA LYS A 69 5.61 -0.05 1.12
C LYS A 69 5.30 -1.51 0.77
N THR A 70 5.49 -1.92 -0.48
CA THR A 70 5.25 -3.30 -0.91
C THR A 70 6.18 -4.31 -0.22
N CYS A 71 7.48 -4.01 -0.10
CA CYS A 71 8.43 -4.87 0.61
C CYS A 71 8.08 -5.02 2.10
N VAL A 72 7.66 -3.93 2.75
CA VAL A 72 7.23 -3.95 4.16
C VAL A 72 5.95 -4.76 4.35
N ILE A 73 4.99 -4.66 3.43
CA ILE A 73 3.75 -5.46 3.47
C ILE A 73 4.07 -6.96 3.27
N LEU A 74 4.97 -7.30 2.37
CA LEU A 74 5.42 -8.68 2.15
C LEU A 74 6.06 -9.30 3.41
N LEU A 75 6.96 -8.56 4.06
CA LEU A 75 7.59 -8.95 5.32
C LEU A 75 6.59 -9.02 6.48
N GLY A 76 5.67 -8.07 6.56
CA GLY A 76 4.62 -8.07 7.58
C GLY A 76 3.67 -9.25 7.42
N ASN A 77 3.26 -9.57 6.19
CA ASN A 77 2.44 -10.74 5.90
C ASN A 77 3.15 -12.04 6.29
N TYR A 78 4.45 -12.16 6.00
CA TYR A 78 5.26 -13.29 6.43
C TYR A 78 5.25 -13.46 7.96
N TYR A 79 5.50 -12.38 8.69
CA TYR A 79 5.61 -12.43 10.15
C TYR A 79 4.25 -12.68 10.84
N LEU A 80 3.16 -12.10 10.32
CA LEU A 80 1.82 -12.20 10.92
C LEU A 80 1.07 -13.49 10.54
N PHE A 81 1.23 -13.97 9.30
CA PHE A 81 0.45 -15.11 8.79
C PHE A 81 1.26 -16.40 8.68
N GLY A 82 2.59 -16.37 8.92
CA GLY A 82 3.44 -17.56 8.87
C GLY A 82 3.41 -18.27 7.51
N SER A 83 2.92 -17.60 6.46
CA SER A 83 3.03 -18.07 5.09
C SER A 83 4.52 -18.28 4.81
N ASN A 84 4.92 -19.28 4.01
CA ASN A 84 6.34 -19.47 3.65
C ASN A 84 6.61 -18.86 2.25
N PRO A 85 6.65 -17.53 2.06
CA PRO A 85 7.42 -16.98 0.98
C PRO A 85 8.86 -17.37 1.30
N GLY A 86 9.42 -18.30 0.53
CA GLY A 86 10.66 -19.00 0.86
C GLY A 86 11.76 -18.08 1.41
N THR A 87 12.64 -18.63 2.24
CA THR A 87 13.74 -17.94 2.94
C THR A 87 14.56 -16.99 2.06
N THR A 88 14.67 -17.24 0.76
CA THR A 88 15.28 -16.37 -0.24
C THR A 88 14.53 -15.05 -0.48
N SER A 89 13.19 -15.05 -0.45
CA SER A 89 12.34 -13.87 -0.61
C SER A 89 12.50 -12.90 0.57
N ILE A 90 12.59 -13.44 1.77
CA ILE A 90 12.77 -12.66 3.00
C ILE A 90 14.12 -11.95 2.99
N PHE A 91 15.19 -12.69 2.65
CA PHE A 91 16.53 -12.12 2.55
C PHE A 91 16.61 -11.04 1.46
N GLY A 92 15.99 -11.28 0.30
CA GLY A 92 15.86 -10.29 -0.76
C GLY A 92 15.09 -9.03 -0.32
N ALA A 93 14.01 -9.19 0.44
CA ALA A 93 13.22 -8.07 0.96
C ALA A 93 14.02 -7.20 1.95
N PHE A 94 14.82 -7.81 2.83
CA PHE A 94 15.73 -7.08 3.73
C PHE A 94 16.80 -6.28 2.97
N ILE A 95 17.44 -6.90 1.97
CA ILE A 95 18.44 -6.22 1.13
C ILE A 95 17.79 -5.05 0.37
N ALA A 96 16.61 -5.25 -0.20
CA ALA A 96 15.88 -4.23 -0.94
C ALA A 96 15.51 -3.04 -0.04
N ILE A 97 15.01 -3.30 1.17
CA ILE A 97 14.69 -2.28 2.17
C ILE A 97 15.93 -1.49 2.58
N GLY A 98 17.06 -2.17 2.80
CA GLY A 98 18.33 -1.53 3.11
C GLY A 98 18.84 -0.64 1.98
N GLY A 99 18.84 -1.14 0.74
CA GLY A 99 19.28 -0.41 -0.44
C GLY A 99 18.43 0.83 -0.72
N MET A 100 17.10 0.71 -0.63
CA MET A 100 16.18 1.84 -0.80
C MET A 100 16.34 2.89 0.32
N SER A 101 16.49 2.45 1.58
CA SER A 101 16.72 3.36 2.71
C SER A 101 18.05 4.12 2.59
N PHE A 102 19.10 3.44 2.15
CA PHE A 102 20.41 4.05 1.92
C PHE A 102 20.38 5.06 0.76
N TYR A 103 19.69 4.73 -0.34
CA TYR A 103 19.48 5.65 -1.45
C TYR A 103 18.76 6.92 -1.02
N THR A 104 17.66 6.80 -0.26
CA THR A 104 16.92 7.95 0.27
C THR A 104 17.80 8.80 1.20
N TYR A 105 18.62 8.15 2.04
CA TYR A 105 19.53 8.85 2.95
C TYR A 105 20.59 9.68 2.21
N LEU A 106 21.20 9.11 1.17
CA LEU A 106 22.16 9.81 0.33
C LEU A 106 21.52 10.96 -0.43
N ASN A 107 20.30 10.78 -0.95
CA ASN A 107 19.57 11.82 -1.67
C ASN A 107 19.26 13.03 -0.76
N ILE A 108 18.79 12.78 0.47
CA ILE A 108 18.56 13.83 1.48
C ILE A 108 19.87 14.54 1.85
N ARG A 109 20.98 13.81 2.01
CA ARG A 109 22.31 14.40 2.29
C ARG A 109 22.85 15.21 1.11
N ALA A 110 22.61 14.77 -0.12
CA ALA A 110 23.05 15.46 -1.34
C ALA A 110 22.29 16.78 -1.53
N MET A 111 20.99 16.83 -1.23
CA MET A 111 20.21 18.07 -1.30
C MET A 111 20.55 19.10 -0.21
N LYS A 112 21.33 18.72 0.83
CA LYS A 112 21.76 19.62 1.90
C LYS A 112 23.11 20.30 1.64
N ARG A 113 23.77 19.99 0.52
CA ARG A 113 24.96 20.70 0.00
C ARG A 113 24.54 21.66 -1.11
#